data_AF-A0A7V2T0U6-F1
#
_entry.id   AF-A0A7V2T0U6-F1
#
_cell.length_a   1.000
_cell.length_b   1.000
_cell.length_c   1.000
_cell.angle_alpha   90.00
_cell.angle_beta   90.00
_cell.angle_gamma   90.00
#
_symmetry.space_group_name_H-M   'P 1'
#
loop_
_entity.id
_entity.type
_entity.pdbx_description
1 polymer ?
#
loop_
_entity_poly.entity_id
_entity_poly.type
_entity_poly.pdbx_seq_one_letter_code
_entity_poly.pdbx_strand_id
1 'polypeptide(L)'
;MKNTFLHLAVSGVQGLNPYQPGKPITELERELGISNILKLASNENPMGASKAVLEALKGDDLEVEVYPDGNGFMLKQAIAKKLALQQDQI
;
A
#
# COMPACT_ATOMS: atom_id res chain seq x y z
N MET A 1 13.03 -24.47 18.23
CA MET A 1 13.52 -23.51 19.25
C MET A 1 12.33 -22.73 19.78
N LYS A 2 12.09 -22.73 21.10
CA LYS A 2 11.07 -21.84 21.68
C LYS A 2 11.53 -20.40 21.45
N ASN A 3 10.71 -19.57 20.82
CA ASN A 3 11.03 -18.17 20.54
C ASN A 3 11.21 -17.38 21.84
N THR A 4 12.47 -17.30 22.28
CA THR A 4 12.88 -16.92 23.65
C THR A 4 12.68 -15.44 23.95
N PHE A 5 12.46 -14.59 22.96
CA PHE A 5 12.34 -13.14 23.12
C PHE A 5 10.89 -12.63 23.08
N LEU A 6 9.91 -13.46 22.73
CA LEU A 6 8.50 -13.01 22.63
C LEU A 6 7.93 -12.50 23.96
N HIS A 7 8.41 -13.03 25.08
CA HIS A 7 8.03 -12.58 26.42
C HIS A 7 8.46 -11.14 26.73
N LEU A 8 9.39 -10.56 25.95
CA LEU A 8 9.85 -9.18 26.10
C LEU A 8 8.91 -8.16 25.41
N ALA A 9 8.02 -8.62 24.53
CA ALA A 9 7.04 -7.75 23.88
C ALA A 9 5.94 -7.32 24.87
N VAL A 10 5.29 -6.18 24.62
CA VAL A 10 4.13 -5.74 25.41
C VAL A 10 2.99 -6.78 25.33
N SER A 11 2.20 -6.92 26.40
CA SER A 11 1.19 -7.98 26.54
C SER A 11 0.23 -8.10 25.36
N GLY A 12 -0.20 -6.97 24.80
CA GLY A 12 -1.09 -6.92 23.63
C GLY A 12 -0.47 -7.53 22.36
N VAL A 13 0.86 -7.52 22.21
CA VAL A 13 1.56 -8.07 21.03
C VAL A 13 1.78 -9.57 21.18
N GLN A 14 1.94 -10.08 22.41
CA GLN A 14 2.22 -11.50 22.66
C GLN A 14 1.12 -12.45 22.16
N GLY A 15 -0.12 -11.97 22.08
CA GLY A 15 -1.27 -12.74 21.57
C GLY A 15 -1.52 -12.57 20.07
N LEU A 16 -0.75 -11.76 19.35
CA LEU A 16 -0.95 -11.52 17.93
C LEU A 16 -0.38 -12.67 17.09
N ASN A 17 -1.16 -13.11 16.12
CA ASN A 17 -0.64 -13.93 15.03
C ASN A 17 -0.12 -13.00 13.92
N PRO A 18 1.05 -13.26 13.33
CA PRO A 18 1.54 -12.49 12.19
C PRO A 18 0.51 -12.48 11.06
N TYR A 19 0.31 -11.32 10.45
CA TYR A 19 -0.48 -11.21 9.23
C TYR A 19 0.16 -12.06 8.13
N GLN A 20 -0.64 -12.90 7.48
CA GLN A 20 -0.21 -13.70 6.33
C GLN A 20 -0.65 -12.96 5.05
N PRO A 21 0.26 -12.27 4.35
CA PRO A 21 -0.08 -11.65 3.08
C PRO A 21 -0.42 -12.72 2.03
N GLY A 22 -1.19 -12.33 1.02
CA GLY A 22 -1.41 -13.18 -0.15
C GLY A 22 -0.08 -13.52 -0.83
N LYS A 23 0.05 -14.77 -1.30
CA LYS A 23 1.27 -15.25 -1.97
C LYS A 23 1.55 -14.40 -3.23
N PRO A 24 2.76 -13.85 -3.42
CA PRO A 24 3.12 -13.14 -4.63
C PRO A 24 3.00 -14.03 -5.87
N ILE A 25 2.59 -13.43 -7.01
CA ILE A 25 2.52 -14.14 -8.31
C ILE A 25 3.86 -14.83 -8.61
N THR A 26 4.96 -14.09 -8.49
CA THR A 26 6.31 -14.56 -8.82
C THR A 26 6.76 -15.74 -7.95
N GLU A 27 6.28 -15.82 -6.71
CA GLU A 27 6.55 -16.95 -5.84
C GLU A 27 5.77 -18.19 -6.29
N LEU A 28 4.48 -18.01 -6.59
CA LEU A 28 3.60 -19.08 -7.05
C LEU A 28 4.04 -19.64 -8.42
N GLU A 29 4.49 -18.79 -9.34
CA GLU A 29 5.04 -19.21 -10.64
C GLU A 29 6.29 -20.08 -10.47
N ARG A 30 7.22 -19.71 -9.58
CA ARG A 30 8.40 -20.53 -9.27
C ARG A 30 8.05 -21.86 -8.63
N GLU A 31 7.07 -21.88 -7.73
CA GLU A 31 6.65 -23.09 -7.01
C GLU A 31 5.95 -24.09 -7.92
N LEU A 32 5.05 -23.61 -8.79
CA LEU A 32 4.20 -24.46 -9.61
C LEU A 32 4.70 -24.64 -11.05
N GLY A 33 5.71 -23.90 -11.49
CA GLY A 33 6.22 -23.94 -12.86
C GLY A 33 5.21 -23.43 -13.90
N ILE A 34 4.24 -22.62 -13.47
CA ILE A 34 3.20 -22.03 -14.32
C ILE A 34 3.58 -20.60 -14.72
N SER A 35 2.90 -20.08 -15.75
CA SER A 35 3.05 -18.71 -16.22
C SER A 35 1.69 -18.13 -16.63
N ASN A 36 1.63 -16.82 -16.88
CA ASN A 36 0.42 -16.10 -17.31
C ASN A 36 -0.72 -16.15 -16.28
N ILE A 37 -0.38 -16.01 -14.99
CA ILE A 37 -1.37 -16.00 -13.91
C ILE A 37 -2.28 -14.77 -14.03
N LEU A 38 -3.59 -15.00 -14.02
CA LEU A 38 -4.61 -13.95 -13.85
C LEU A 38 -4.89 -13.75 -12.35
N LYS A 39 -4.45 -12.62 -11.79
CA LYS A 39 -4.62 -12.33 -10.36
C LYS A 39 -5.98 -11.69 -10.07
N LEU A 40 -6.80 -12.38 -9.27
CA LEU A 40 -8.14 -11.94 -8.85
C LEU A 40 -8.32 -11.94 -7.31
N ALA A 41 -7.22 -11.96 -6.55
CA ALA A 41 -7.23 -12.28 -5.11
C ALA A 41 -6.96 -11.10 -4.16
N SER A 42 -6.86 -9.86 -4.66
CA SER A 42 -6.45 -8.70 -3.84
C SER A 42 -7.27 -7.42 -4.08
N ASN A 43 -8.42 -7.52 -4.74
CA ASN A 43 -9.29 -6.39 -5.09
C ASN A 43 -8.57 -5.27 -5.88
N GLU A 44 -7.54 -5.64 -6.65
CA GLU A 44 -6.82 -4.71 -7.52
C GLU A 44 -7.71 -4.25 -8.67
N ASN A 45 -7.55 -2.99 -9.09
CA ASN A 45 -8.26 -2.49 -10.27
C ASN A 45 -7.58 -3.02 -11.55
N PRO A 46 -8.24 -3.86 -12.38
CA PRO A 46 -7.64 -4.43 -13.58
C PRO A 46 -7.31 -3.37 -14.64
N MET A 47 -7.88 -2.16 -14.55
CA MET A 47 -7.58 -1.05 -15.46
C MET A 47 -6.30 -0.29 -15.07
N GLY A 48 -5.73 -0.58 -13.89
CA GLY A 48 -4.58 0.16 -13.36
C GLY A 48 -4.92 1.61 -12.97
N ALA A 49 -3.87 2.43 -12.85
CA ALA A 49 -4.00 3.85 -12.57
C ALA A 49 -4.47 4.64 -13.81
N SER A 50 -5.09 5.81 -13.58
CA SER A 50 -5.50 6.68 -14.69
C SER A 50 -4.31 7.24 -15.45
N LYS A 51 -4.49 7.59 -16.72
CA LYS A 51 -3.44 8.19 -17.56
C LYS A 51 -2.83 9.45 -16.93
N ALA A 52 -3.65 10.28 -16.28
CA ALA A 52 -3.17 11.48 -15.59
C ALA A 52 -2.20 11.17 -14.44
N VAL A 53 -2.45 10.08 -13.69
CA VAL A 53 -1.54 9.63 -12.63
C VAL A 53 -0.23 9.12 -13.23
N LEU A 54 -0.30 8.33 -14.32
CA LEU A 54 0.90 7.81 -14.98
C LEU A 54 1.80 8.93 -15.54
N GLU A 55 1.21 10.01 -16.06
CA GLU A 55 1.99 11.16 -16.53
C GLU A 55 2.56 11.97 -15.37
N ALA A 56 1.82 12.18 -14.28
CA ALA A 56 2.35 12.81 -13.07
C ALA A 56 3.53 12.03 -12.46
N LEU A 57 3.46 10.69 -12.51
CA LEU A 57 4.54 9.81 -12.03
C LEU A 57 5.82 9.83 -12.88
N LYS A 58 5.74 10.30 -14.13
CA LYS A 58 6.90 10.43 -15.03
C LYS A 58 7.52 11.82 -15.00
N GLY A 59 6.85 12.79 -14.39
CA GLY A 59 7.32 14.16 -14.35
C GLY A 59 8.60 14.30 -13.52
N ASP A 60 9.41 15.29 -13.86
CA ASP A 60 10.66 15.60 -13.17
C ASP A 60 10.45 16.19 -11.76
N ASP A 61 9.19 16.49 -11.38
CA ASP A 61 8.82 17.11 -10.10
C ASP A 61 8.71 16.12 -8.92
N LEU A 62 9.08 14.85 -9.12
CA LEU A 62 9.09 13.85 -8.04
C LEU A 62 10.40 13.91 -7.25
N GLU A 63 10.41 14.76 -6.23
CA GLU A 63 11.49 14.84 -5.24
C GLU A 63 11.40 13.68 -4.23
N VAL A 64 11.82 12.48 -4.62
CA VAL A 64 11.76 11.27 -3.76
C VAL A 64 12.77 11.30 -2.61
N GLU A 65 13.79 12.14 -2.70
CA GLU A 65 14.82 12.35 -1.69
C GLU A 65 14.40 13.32 -0.58
N VAL A 66 13.33 14.10 -0.82
CA VAL A 66 12.80 15.08 0.12
C VAL A 66 11.56 14.52 0.81
N TYR A 67 11.42 14.78 2.11
CA TYR A 67 10.20 14.41 2.81
C TYR A 67 9.00 15.14 2.20
N PRO A 68 7.89 14.44 1.93
CA PRO A 68 6.67 15.10 1.46
C PRO A 68 6.07 15.97 2.57
N ASP A 69 5.11 16.82 2.20
CA ASP A 69 4.27 17.50 3.18
C ASP A 69 3.52 16.48 4.06
N GLY A 70 3.94 16.36 5.32
CA GLY A 70 3.38 15.41 6.28
C GLY A 70 1.92 15.66 6.66
N ASN A 71 1.38 16.86 6.40
CA ASN A 71 -0.04 17.14 6.60
C ASN A 71 -0.89 16.82 5.35
N GLY A 72 -0.26 16.62 4.19
CA GLY A 72 -0.94 16.36 2.93
C GLY A 72 -1.89 17.50 2.51
N PHE A 73 -1.51 18.76 2.73
CA PHE A 73 -2.32 19.94 2.53
C PHE A 73 -3.02 19.96 1.17
N MET A 74 -2.25 19.80 0.08
CA MET A 74 -2.78 19.81 -1.28
C MET A 74 -3.74 18.64 -1.55
N LEU A 75 -3.43 17.45 -1.01
CA LEU A 75 -4.29 16.27 -1.14
C LEU A 75 -5.62 16.47 -0.41
N LYS A 76 -5.57 16.93 0.84
CA LYS A 76 -6.76 17.22 1.64
C LYS A 76 -7.65 18.26 0.97
N GLN A 77 -7.05 19.33 0.43
CA GLN A 77 -7.78 20.36 -0.30
C GLN A 77 -8.50 19.79 -1.53
N ALA A 78 -7.84 18.94 -2.32
CA ALA A 78 -8.43 18.33 -3.51
C ALA A 78 -9.58 17.36 -3.16
N ILE A 79 -9.42 16.56 -2.10
CA ILE A 79 -10.46 15.63 -1.62
C ILE A 79 -11.66 16.41 -1.06
N ALA A 80 -11.42 17.39 -0.19
CA ALA A 80 -12.45 18.25 0.40
C ALA A 80 -13.30 18.92 -0.70
N LYS A 81 -12.65 19.52 -1.70
CA LYS A 81 -13.33 20.11 -2.86
C LYS A 81 -14.16 19.08 -3.63
N LYS A 82 -13.63 17.87 -3.86
CA LYS A 82 -14.32 16.81 -4.62
C LYS A 82 -15.54 16.28 -3.89
N LEU A 83 -15.48 16.19 -2.56
CA LEU A 83 -16.56 15.67 -1.72
C LEU A 83 -17.48 16.76 -1.15
N ALA A 84 -17.23 18.02 -1.47
CA ALA A 84 -17.92 19.20 -0.90
C ALA A 84 -17.87 19.25 0.64
N LEU A 85 -16.70 18.95 1.21
CA LEU A 85 -16.41 18.99 2.64
C LEU A 85 -15.43 20.12 2.98
N GLN A 86 -15.28 20.41 4.27
CA GLN A 86 -14.20 21.25 4.79
C GLN A 86 -12.90 20.45 4.90
N GLN A 87 -11.75 21.14 4.81
CA GLN A 87 -10.44 20.49 4.81
C GLN A 87 -10.10 19.81 6.15
N ASP A 88 -10.64 20.29 7.27
CA ASP A 88 -10.51 19.71 8.61
C ASP A 88 -11.35 18.45 8.83
N GLN A 89 -12.19 18.09 7.85
CA GLN A 89 -12.95 16.84 7.82
C GLN A 89 -12.24 15.74 7.00
N ILE A 90 -11.06 16.04 6.43
CA ILE A 90 -10.19 15.10 5.70
C ILE A 90 -8.90 14.85 6.49
#